data_AF-A0AAU9XSS5-F1
#
_entry.id   AF-A0AAU9XSS5-F1
#
_cell.length_a   1.000
_cell.length_b   1.000
_cell.length_c   1.000
_cell.angle_alpha   90.00
_cell.angle_beta   90.00
_cell.angle_gamma   90.00
#
_symmetry.space_group_name_H-M   'P 1'
#
loop_
_entity.id
_entity.type
_entity.pdbx_description
1 polymer ?
#
loop_
_entity_poly.entity_id
_entity_poly.type
_entity_poly.pdbx_seq_one_letter_code
_entity_poly.pdbx_strand_id
1 'polypeptide(L)'
;MAAADTSAKRIAQTNMEWTEQHDNFLSQEILVLESFKAKKGSIARGQIWDKIANNLNSLQHPQFRVTKRSVRVRYTLLSDKFRAKM
;
A
#
# COMPACT_ATOMS: atom_id res chain seq x y z
N MET A 1 37.46 -10.92 -21.06
CA MET A 1 35.99 -11.15 -21.00
C MET A 1 35.52 -10.72 -19.63
N ALA A 2 34.86 -9.56 -19.56
CA ALA A 2 34.26 -9.04 -18.34
C ALA A 2 32.86 -9.65 -18.18
N ALA A 3 32.58 -10.25 -17.03
CA ALA A 3 31.22 -10.53 -16.58
C ALA A 3 31.06 -9.87 -15.22
N ALA A 4 30.57 -8.63 -15.24
CA ALA A 4 29.97 -8.00 -14.08
C ALA A 4 28.47 -8.31 -14.14
N ASP A 5 27.93 -9.00 -13.14
CA ASP A 5 26.50 -8.90 -12.83
C ASP A 5 26.29 -8.98 -11.30
N THR A 6 26.28 -7.77 -10.74
CA THR A 6 25.48 -7.26 -9.63
C THR A 6 24.86 -8.28 -8.67
N SER A 7 25.62 -8.66 -7.63
CA SER A 7 25.04 -9.21 -6.40
C SER A 7 24.35 -8.09 -5.63
N ALA A 8 23.10 -7.80 -6.01
CA ALA A 8 22.25 -6.86 -5.32
C ALA A 8 21.97 -7.39 -3.91
N LYS A 9 22.58 -6.72 -2.91
CA LYS A 9 22.32 -6.88 -1.48
C LYS A 9 20.81 -7.11 -1.26
N ARG A 10 20.42 -8.32 -0.86
CA ARG A 10 19.14 -8.55 -0.17
C ARG A 10 19.24 -7.81 1.16
N ILE A 11 18.88 -6.52 1.16
CA ILE A 11 18.56 -5.78 2.37
C ILE A 11 17.47 -6.63 3.03
N ALA A 12 17.77 -7.20 4.21
CA ALA A 12 16.78 -7.88 5.02
C ALA A 12 15.54 -6.99 5.04
N GLN A 13 14.44 -7.51 4.47
CA GLN A 13 13.25 -6.73 4.20
C GLN A 13 12.58 -6.46 5.55
N THR A 14 13.02 -5.42 6.24
CA THR A 14 12.36 -4.93 7.45
C THR A 14 10.97 -4.49 7.00
N ASN A 15 9.95 -5.26 7.37
CA ASN A 15 8.57 -4.88 7.12
C ASN A 15 8.33 -3.52 7.77
N MET A 16 7.85 -2.57 7.00
CA MET A 16 7.46 -1.25 7.51
C MET A 16 6.36 -1.42 8.56
N GLU A 17 6.48 -0.70 9.68
CA GLU A 17 5.43 -0.61 10.67
C GLU A 17 4.39 0.44 10.27
N TRP A 18 3.11 0.10 10.40
CA TRP A 18 2.03 1.03 10.13
C TRP A 18 1.82 1.97 11.32
N THR A 19 2.24 3.22 11.16
CA THR A 19 1.91 4.30 12.11
C THR A 19 0.61 5.01 11.73
N GLU A 20 0.10 5.85 12.62
CA GLU A 20 -1.07 6.69 12.34
C GLU A 20 -0.88 7.59 11.11
N GLN A 21 0.33 8.16 10.93
CA GLN A 21 0.64 8.93 9.73
C GLN A 21 0.51 8.07 8.47
N HIS A 22 0.99 6.82 8.47
CA HIS A 22 0.81 5.92 7.33
C HIS A 22 -0.67 5.63 7.06
N ASP A 23 -1.48 5.45 8.11
CA ASP A 23 -2.92 5.22 7.98
C ASP A 23 -3.65 6.44 7.40
N ASN A 24 -3.24 7.66 7.77
CA ASN A 24 -3.79 8.90 7.21
C ASN A 24 -3.51 9.03 5.71
N PHE A 25 -2.26 8.84 5.29
CA PHE A 25 -1.89 8.87 3.86
C PHE A 25 -2.57 7.76 3.06
N LEU A 26 -2.64 6.54 3.61
CA LEU A 26 -3.39 5.43 3.01
C LEU A 26 -4.87 5.80 2.80
N SER A 27 -5.50 6.37 3.81
CA SER A 27 -6.92 6.73 3.77
C SER A 27 -7.18 7.84 2.75
N GLN A 28 -6.31 8.85 2.69
CA GLN A 28 -6.37 9.91 1.68
C GLN A 28 -6.25 9.34 0.27
N GLU A 29 -5.28 8.47 0.00
CA GLU A 29 -5.06 7.90 -1.33
C GLU A 29 -6.26 7.03 -1.78
N ILE A 30 -6.87 6.28 -0.84
CA ILE A 30 -8.08 5.50 -1.09
C ILE A 30 -9.28 6.40 -1.44
N LEU A 31 -9.41 7.55 -0.77
CA LEU A 31 -10.45 8.53 -1.04
C LEU A 31 -10.23 9.18 -2.41
N VAL A 32 -9.01 9.59 -2.73
CA VAL A 32 -8.65 10.23 -4.01
C VAL A 32 -8.88 9.29 -5.20
N LEU A 33 -8.51 8.03 -5.07
CA LEU A 33 -8.68 7.02 -6.12
C LEU A 33 -10.03 6.28 -6.03
N GLU A 34 -10.89 6.68 -5.10
CA GLU A 34 -12.26 6.22 -4.92
C GLU A 34 -12.40 4.69 -5.01
N SER A 35 -11.49 3.95 -4.37
CA SER A 35 -11.38 2.50 -4.54
C SER A 35 -12.64 1.72 -4.14
N PHE A 36 -13.52 2.35 -3.36
CA PHE A 36 -14.83 1.85 -2.93
C PHE A 36 -15.92 1.96 -3.99
N LYS A 37 -15.81 2.90 -4.95
CA LYS A 37 -16.78 3.03 -6.06
C LYS A 37 -16.61 1.92 -7.11
N ALA A 38 -15.42 1.36 -7.24
CA ALA A 38 -15.17 0.27 -8.15
C ALA A 38 -15.79 -1.06 -7.67
N LYS A 39 -16.41 -1.80 -8.58
CA LYS A 39 -17.04 -3.10 -8.30
C LYS A 39 -16.06 -4.06 -7.61
N LYS A 40 -16.48 -4.66 -6.50
CA LYS A 40 -15.66 -5.66 -5.78
C LYS A 40 -15.34 -6.85 -6.70
N GLY A 41 -14.08 -7.29 -6.68
CA GLY A 41 -13.60 -8.37 -7.54
C GLY A 41 -13.30 -7.99 -8.99
N SER A 42 -13.60 -6.77 -9.42
CA SER A 42 -13.25 -6.32 -10.78
C SER A 42 -11.74 -6.11 -10.97
N ILE A 43 -11.27 -6.31 -12.21
CA ILE A 43 -9.90 -6.02 -12.62
C ILE A 43 -9.57 -4.53 -12.40
N ALA A 44 -10.51 -3.63 -12.73
CA ALA A 44 -10.37 -2.19 -12.50
C ALA A 44 -10.10 -1.85 -11.03
N ARG A 45 -10.86 -2.46 -10.09
CA ARG A 45 -10.57 -2.32 -8.66
C ARG A 45 -9.20 -2.89 -8.32
N GLY A 46 -8.83 -4.02 -8.94
CA GLY A 46 -7.48 -4.57 -8.92
C GLY A 46 -6.40 -3.52 -9.17
N GLN A 47 -6.51 -2.83 -10.31
CA GLN A 47 -5.57 -1.82 -10.77
C GLN A 47 -5.55 -0.56 -9.88
N ILE A 48 -6.69 -0.15 -9.34
CA ILE A 48 -6.74 0.96 -8.36
C ILE A 48 -5.87 0.62 -7.14
N TRP A 49 -5.97 -0.59 -6.60
CA TRP A 49 -5.14 -1.00 -5.46
C TRP A 49 -3.65 -1.09 -5.80
N ASP A 50 -3.31 -1.49 -7.03
CA ASP A 50 -1.93 -1.45 -7.52
C ASP A 50 -1.41 -0.01 -7.61
N LYS A 51 -2.22 0.92 -8.14
CA LYS A 51 -1.90 2.34 -8.21
C LYS A 51 -1.71 2.97 -6.83
N ILE A 52 -2.59 2.67 -5.87
CA ILE A 52 -2.46 3.12 -4.48
C ILE A 52 -1.11 2.67 -3.90
N ALA A 53 -0.76 1.38 -4.04
CA ALA A 53 0.50 0.87 -3.50
C ALA A 53 1.72 1.57 -4.14
N ASN A 54 1.69 1.78 -5.46
CA ASN A 54 2.77 2.48 -6.16
C ASN A 54 2.89 3.94 -5.72
N ASN A 55 1.78 4.67 -5.60
CA ASN A 55 1.76 6.05 -5.16
C ASN A 55 2.30 6.19 -3.74
N LEU A 56 1.85 5.34 -2.81
CA LEU A 56 2.36 5.32 -1.43
C LEU A 56 3.87 5.04 -1.39
N ASN A 57 4.35 4.03 -2.12
CA ASN A 57 5.78 3.71 -2.18
C ASN A 57 6.65 4.79 -2.84
N SER A 58 6.04 5.71 -3.61
CA SER A 58 6.75 6.84 -4.21
C SER A 58 6.96 8.02 -3.26
N LEU A 59 6.28 8.01 -2.09
CA LEU A 59 6.43 9.05 -1.08
C LEU A 59 7.79 8.96 -0.38
N GLN A 60 8.42 10.11 -0.19
CA GLN A 60 9.67 10.22 0.58
C GLN A 60 9.40 10.16 2.09
N HIS A 61 8.30 10.76 2.55
CA HIS A 61 7.89 10.76 3.94
C HIS A 61 6.35 10.81 4.08
N PRO A 62 5.73 9.90 4.85
CA PRO A 62 6.35 8.74 5.50
C PRO A 62 6.80 7.71 4.45
N GLN A 63 7.88 6.96 4.73
CA GLN A 63 8.43 6.01 3.77
C GLN A 63 7.61 4.73 3.74
N PHE A 64 6.97 4.44 2.60
CA PHE A 64 6.22 3.20 2.43
C PHE A 64 7.06 2.05 1.88
N ARG A 65 6.79 0.84 2.37
CA ARG A 65 7.22 -0.43 1.77
C ARG A 65 6.05 -1.41 1.72
N VAL A 66 5.10 -1.13 0.84
CA VAL A 66 3.82 -1.83 0.77
C VAL A 66 3.60 -2.55 -0.55
N THR A 67 2.76 -3.57 -0.52
CA THR A 67 2.23 -4.25 -1.71
C THR A 67 0.73 -4.03 -1.77
N LYS A 68 0.10 -4.28 -2.93
CA LYS A 68 -1.37 -4.33 -3.04
C LYS A 68 -2.03 -5.18 -1.96
N ARG A 69 -1.40 -6.30 -1.58
CA ARG A 69 -1.91 -7.17 -0.52
C ARG A 69 -1.88 -6.47 0.84
N SER A 70 -0.76 -5.87 1.23
CA SER A 70 -0.64 -5.21 2.54
C SER A 70 -1.54 -3.98 2.66
N VAL A 71 -1.68 -3.20 1.58
CA VAL A 71 -2.62 -2.07 1.48
C VAL A 71 -4.05 -2.52 1.74
N ARG A 72 -4.50 -3.59 1.06
CA ARG A 72 -5.87 -4.12 1.24
C ARG A 72 -6.10 -4.66 2.66
N VAL A 73 -5.13 -5.40 3.21
CA VAL A 73 -5.23 -5.92 4.58
C VAL A 73 -5.35 -4.78 5.58
N ARG A 74 -4.53 -3.73 5.43
CA ARG A 74 -4.59 -2.56 6.32
C ARG A 74 -5.91 -1.82 6.18
N TYR A 75 -6.41 -1.62 4.97
CA TYR A 75 -7.72 -1.01 4.73
C TYR A 75 -8.86 -1.77 5.43
N THR A 76 -8.89 -3.11 5.33
CA THR A 76 -9.90 -3.92 6.01
C THR A 76 -9.82 -3.73 7.53
N LEU A 77 -8.60 -3.75 8.10
CA LEU A 77 -8.38 -3.54 9.52
C LEU A 77 -8.88 -2.16 9.98
N LEU A 78 -8.59 -1.10 9.23
CA LEU A 78 -9.08 0.25 9.53
C LEU A 78 -10.60 0.34 9.43
N SER A 79 -11.19 -0.28 8.41
CA SER A 79 -12.65 -0.32 8.21
C SER A 79 -13.36 -1.04 9.36
N ASP A 80 -12.79 -2.16 9.84
CA ASP A 80 -13.34 -2.93 10.96
C ASP A 80 -13.21 -2.17 12.28
N LYS A 81 -12.06 -1.52 12.52
CA LYS A 81 -11.87 -0.64 13.69
C LYS A 81 -12.86 0.52 13.71
N PHE A 82 -13.13 1.13 12.56
CA PHE A 82 -14.10 2.21 12.44
C PHE A 82 -15.51 1.71 12.76
N ARG A 83 -15.92 0.57 12.18
CA ARG A 83 -17.22 -0.05 12.44
C ARG A 83 -17.41 -0.47 13.90
N ALA A 84 -16.35 -0.86 14.60
CA ALA A 84 -16.44 -1.24 16.01
C ALA A 84 -16.56 -0.04 16.97
N LYS A 85 -16.20 1.16 16.53
CA LYS A 85 -16.31 2.41 17.31
C LYS A 85 -17.62 3.16 17.07
N MET A 86 -18.34 2.81 16.00
CA MET A 86 -19.65 3.34 15.65
C MET A 86 -20.75 2.46 16.23
#